data_AF-A0A5D0SVG9-F1
#
_entry.id   AF-A0A5D0SVG9-F1
#
_cell.length_a   1.000
_cell.length_b   1.000
_cell.length_c   1.000
_cell.angle_alpha   90.00
_cell.angle_beta   90.00
_cell.angle_gamma   90.00
#
_symmetry.space_group_name_H-M   'P 1'
#
loop_
_entity.id
_entity.type
_entity.pdbx_description
1 polymer ?
#
loop_
_entity_poly.entity_id
_entity_poly.type
_entity_poly.pdbx_seq_one_letter_code
_entity_poly.pdbx_strand_id
1 'polypeptide(L)' 'MLLCIDIGNTNTVLATFDGDKLVHSWRIKTDARSTADELGLMFRGLLAGD' A
#
# COMPACT_ATOMS: atom_id res chain seq x y z
N MET A 1 -8.77 10.64 -6.05
CA MET A 1 -7.63 9.78 -5.69
C MET A 1 -8.02 8.32 -5.71
N LEU A 2 -7.17 7.46 -6.25
CA LEU A 2 -7.29 6.00 -6.26
C LEU A 2 -6.07 5.38 -5.57
N LEU A 3 -6.28 4.31 -4.82
CA LEU A 3 -5.20 3.49 -4.26
C LEU A 3 -4.98 2.28 -5.15
N CYS A 4 -3.76 2.13 -5.67
CA CYS A 4 -3.31 0.95 -6.40
C CYS A 4 -2.42 0.10 -5.50
N ILE A 5 -2.58 -1.22 -5.57
CA ILE A 5 -1.76 -2.18 -4.82
C ILE A 5 -1.19 -3.19 -5.80
N ASP A 6 0.13 -3.30 -5.85
CA ASP A 6 0.87 -4.29 -6.64
C ASP A 6 1.54 -5.29 -5.69
N ILE A 7 1.13 -6.56 -5.74
CA ILE A 7 1.58 -7.62 -4.83
C ILE A 7 2.60 -8.49 -5.56
N GLY A 8 3.89 -8.27 -5.27
CA GLY A 8 4.98 -9.12 -5.74
C GLY A 8 5.43 -10.14 -4.70
N ASN A 9 6.29 -11.08 -5.10
CA ASN A 9 6.82 -12.11 -4.21
C ASN A 9 7.60 -11.53 -3.02
N THR A 10 8.40 -10.50 -3.24
CA THR A 10 9.26 -9.91 -2.21
C THR A 10 8.63 -8.66 -1.59
N ASN A 11 7.94 -7.86 -2.40
CA ASN A 11 7.42 -6.57 -1.99
C ASN A 11 6.00 -6.36 -2.47
N THR A 12 5.19 -5.73 -1.63
CA THR A 12 3.90 -5.16 -2.00
C THR A 12 4.07 -3.64 -2.07
N VAL A 13 3.61 -3.04 -3.17
CA VAL A 13 3.68 -1.61 -3.41
C VAL A 13 2.28 -1.04 -3.28
N LEU A 14 2.13 0.00 -2.47
CA LEU A 14 0.93 0.81 -2.35
C LEU A 14 1.21 2.16 -3.00
N ALA A 15 0.27 2.66 -3.79
CA ALA A 15 0.42 3.94 -4.48
C ALA A 15 -0.90 4.69 -4.59
N THR A 16 -0.91 5.98 -4.26
CA THR A 16 -2.06 6.86 -4.48
C THR A 16 -1.90 7.62 -5.79
N PHE A 17 -2.95 7.63 -6.60
CA PHE A 17 -2.99 8.31 -7.89
C PHE A 17 -4.10 9.36 -7.93
N ASP A 18 -3.82 10.49 -8.57
CA ASP A 18 -4.81 11.48 -8.97
C ASP A 18 -4.87 11.56 -10.49
N GLY A 19 -5.87 10.90 -11.09
CA GLY A 19 -5.86 10.59 -12.51
C GLY A 19 -4.64 9.73 -12.87
N ASP A 20 -3.86 10.18 -13.84
CA ASP A 20 -2.62 9.50 -14.28
C ASP A 20 -1.39 9.90 -13.46
N LYS A 21 -1.53 10.79 -12.48
CA LYS A 21 -0.41 11.29 -11.66
C LYS A 21 -0.24 10.43 -10.41
N LEU A 22 0.95 9.85 -10.24
CA LEU A 22 1.37 9.27 -8.96
C LEU A 22 1.58 10.39 -7.93
N VAL A 23 0.89 10.27 -6.79
CA VAL A 23 0.98 11.23 -5.67
C VAL A 23 1.93 10.72 -4.60
N HIS A 24 1.66 9.52 -4.06
CA HIS A 24 2.52 8.86 -3.08
C HIS A 24 2.73 7.40 -3.42
N SER A 25 3.85 6.83 -2.93
CA SER A 25 4.11 5.40 -3.02
C SER A 25 4.86 4.88 -1.81
N TRP A 26 4.47 3.71 -1.33
CA TRP A 26 5.12 2.99 -0.24
C TRP A 26 5.42 1.58 -0.68
N ARG A 27 6.55 1.05 -0.21
CA ARG A 27 6.96 -0.33 -0.43
C ARG A 27 7.08 -1.03 0.91
N ILE A 28 6.37 -2.14 1.05
CA ILE A 28 6.45 -3.02 2.20
C ILE A 28 6.90 -4.40 1.74
N LYS A 29 7.46 -5.18 2.66
CA LYS A 29 7.73 -6.60 2.41
C LYS A 29 6.39 -7.33 2.22
N THR A 30 6.32 -8.21 1.24
CA THR A 30 5.19 -9.15 1.13
C THR A 30 5.32 -10.22 2.21
N ASP A 31 4.30 -10.36 3.04
CA ASP A 31 4.16 -11.51 3.95
C ASP A 31 2.78 -12.13 3.76
N ALA A 32 2.76 -13.33 3.18
CA ALA A 32 1.53 -14.07 2.91
C ALA A 32 0.82 -14.57 4.19
N ARG A 33 1.46 -14.44 5.35
CA ARG A 33 0.89 -14.81 6.65
C ARG A 33 0.22 -13.64 7.36
N SER A 34 0.35 -12.42 6.83
CA SER A 34 -0.30 -11.25 7.41
C SER A 34 -1.82 -11.40 7.34
N THR A 35 -2.46 -11.16 8.47
CA THR A 35 -3.93 -11.09 8.61
C THR A 35 -4.46 -9.80 8.00
N ALA A 36 -5.77 -9.78 7.74
CA ALA A 36 -6.45 -8.58 7.26
C ALA A 36 -6.32 -7.39 8.22
N ASP A 37 -6.34 -7.64 9.53
CA ASP A 37 -6.21 -6.60 10.56
C ASP A 37 -4.80 -6.02 10.61
N GLU A 38 -3.76 -6.86 10.48
CA GLU A 38 -2.37 -6.40 10.40
C GLU A 38 -2.13 -5.55 9.14
N LEU A 39 -2.64 -5.99 7.98
CA LEU A 39 -2.59 -5.20 6.74
C LEU A 39 -3.34 -3.89 6.90
N GLY A 40 -4.54 -3.91 7.48
CA GLY A 40 -5.35 -2.71 7.72
C GLY A 40 -4.67 -1.69 8.63
N LEU A 41 -4.06 -2.14 9.73
CA LEU A 41 -3.32 -1.26 10.64
C LEU A 41 -2.12 -0.62 9.94
N MET A 42 -1.34 -1.42 9.21
CA MET A 42 -0.18 -0.93 8.46
C MET A 42 -0.60 0.06 7.37
N PHE A 43 -1.61 -0.26 6.57
CA PHE A 43 -2.08 0.60 5.47
C PHE A 43 -2.60 1.92 6.02
N ARG A 44 -3.38 1.90 7.11
CA ARG A 44 -3.83 3.13 7.78
C ARG A 44 -2.66 3.98 8.26
N GLY A 45 -1.62 3.37 8.83
CA GLY A 45 -0.43 4.10 9.26
C GLY A 45 0.33 4.76 8.11
N LEU A 46 0.43 4.09 6.96
CA LEU A 46 1.08 4.65 5.76
C LEU A 46 0.27 5.77 5.11
N LEU A 47 -1.07 5.63 5.10
CA LEU A 47 -2.00 6.57 4.47
C LEU A 47 -2.41 7.74 5.37
N ALA A 48 -2.06 7.74 6.67
CA ALA A 48 -2.50 8.77 7.61
C ALA A 48 -1.89 10.17 7.35
N GLY A 49 -0.85 10.26 6.51
CA GLY A 49 -0.18 11.51 6.15
C GLY A 49 -0.68 12.16 4.85
N ASP A 50 -1.63 11.52 4.16
CA ASP A 50 -2.27 12.00 2.92
C ASP A 50 -3.63 12.67 3.21
#